data_AF-A0A0V0GJG0-F1
#
_entry.id   AF-A0A0V0GJG0-F1
#
_cell.length_a   1.000
_cell.length_b   1.000
_cell.length_c   1.000
_cell.angle_alpha   90.00
_cell.angle_beta   90.00
_cell.angle_gamma   90.00
#
_symmetry.space_group_name_H-M   'P 1'
#
loop_
_entity.id
_entity.type
_entity.pdbx_description
1 polymer ?
#
loop_
_entity_poly.entity_id
_entity_poly.type
_entity_poly.pdbx_seq_one_letter_code
_entity_poly.pdbx_strand_id
1 'polypeptide(L)'
;MGVVPLVLKACASLSMLSLGKALHAESVKSGFDCNVMVGTALLDMYGKCGEIRSARKVFDYMPERNVITWNAMRSGLAMQGKGDMVLDLFGQMIREVKPDDVTFT
;
A
#
# COMPACT_ATOMS: atom_id res chain seq x y z
N MET A 1 -17.92 6.83 -5.12
CA MET A 1 -16.75 6.05 -4.63
C MET A 1 -15.46 6.86 -4.46
N GLY A 2 -15.42 8.18 -4.67
CA GLY A 2 -14.16 8.97 -4.58
C GLY A 2 -13.74 9.45 -3.19
N VAL A 3 -14.56 9.27 -2.15
CA VAL A 3 -14.31 9.91 -0.84
C VAL A 3 -13.35 9.09 0.04
N VAL A 4 -13.44 7.75 0.03
CA VAL A 4 -12.63 6.89 0.90
C VAL A 4 -11.12 7.10 0.69
N PRO A 5 -10.58 7.10 -0.56
CA PRO A 5 -9.16 7.38 -0.79
C PRO A 5 -8.73 8.79 -0.34
N LEU A 6 -9.62 9.78 -0.44
CA LEU A 6 -9.32 11.16 0.01
C LEU A 6 -9.21 11.24 1.52
N VAL A 7 -10.13 10.60 2.24
CA VAL A 7 -10.09 10.57 3.71
C VAL A 7 -8.88 9.76 4.19
N LEU A 8 -8.52 8.66 3.51
CA LEU A 8 -7.30 7.91 3.80
C LEU A 8 -6.03 8.77 3.59
N LYS A 9 -5.96 9.55 2.51
CA LYS A 9 -4.87 10.52 2.30
C LYS A 9 -4.80 11.56 3.42
N ALA A 10 -5.93 12.08 3.88
CA ALA A 10 -5.97 13.00 5.01
C ALA A 10 -5.47 12.32 6.30
N CYS A 11 -5.89 11.08 6.57
CA CYS A 11 -5.39 10.29 7.69
C CYS A 11 -3.88 10.07 7.61
N ALA A 12 -3.35 9.84 6.41
CA ALA A 12 -1.93 9.66 6.16
C ALA A 12 -1.13 10.93 6.50
N SER A 13 -1.61 12.10 6.04
CA SER A 13 -0.96 13.40 6.29
C SER A 13 -1.05 13.85 7.76
N LEU A 14 -2.10 13.42 8.47
CA LEU A 14 -2.35 13.78 9.86
C LEU A 14 -1.96 12.68 10.86
N SER A 15 -1.36 11.58 10.39
CA SER A 15 -1.00 10.40 11.19
C SER A 15 -2.16 9.82 12.01
N MET A 16 -3.40 9.90 11.49
CA MET A 16 -4.62 9.44 12.16
C MET A 16 -4.85 7.94 11.99
N LEU A 17 -3.98 7.13 12.61
CA LEU A 17 -3.98 5.68 12.44
C LEU A 17 -5.30 5.01 12.86
N SER A 18 -5.92 5.46 13.96
CA SER A 18 -7.15 4.87 14.49
C SER A 18 -8.31 5.02 13.50
N LEU A 19 -8.49 6.22 12.95
CA LEU A 19 -9.48 6.50 11.90
C LEU A 19 -9.16 5.72 10.62
N GLY A 20 -7.90 5.67 10.22
CA GLY A 20 -7.45 4.87 9.08
C GLY A 20 -7.79 3.38 9.22
N LYS A 21 -7.60 2.79 10.41
CA LYS A 21 -7.99 1.40 10.71
C LYS A 21 -9.50 1.19 10.64
N ALA A 22 -10.30 2.14 11.13
CA ALA A 22 -11.75 2.08 11.03
C ALA A 22 -12.22 2.11 9.56
N LEU A 23 -11.64 3.00 8.74
CA LEU A 23 -11.93 3.09 7.31
C LEU A 23 -11.49 1.84 6.54
N HIS A 24 -10.36 1.24 6.91
CA HIS A 24 -9.93 -0.03 6.33
C HIS A 24 -10.95 -1.15 6.63
N ALA A 25 -11.35 -1.31 7.89
CA ALA A 25 -12.36 -2.29 8.27
C ALA A 25 -13.69 -2.07 7.54
N GLU A 26 -14.12 -0.82 7.38
CA GLU A 26 -15.32 -0.47 6.63
C GLU A 26 -15.18 -0.77 5.13
N SER A 27 -14.00 -0.53 4.56
CA SER A 27 -13.69 -0.86 3.16
C SER A 27 -13.77 -2.36 2.91
N VAL A 28 -13.26 -3.19 3.83
CA VAL A 28 -13.37 -4.65 3.77
C VAL A 28 -14.83 -5.09 3.87
N LYS A 29 -15.59 -4.55 4.84
CA LYS A 29 -17.02 -4.88 4.99
C LYS A 29 -17.85 -4.51 3.75
N SER A 30 -17.47 -3.43 3.08
CA SER A 30 -18.14 -2.94 1.88
C SER A 30 -17.64 -3.59 0.59
N GLY A 31 -16.64 -4.48 0.66
CA GLY A 31 -16.02 -5.12 -0.51
C GLY A 31 -15.19 -4.18 -1.40
N PHE A 32 -14.68 -3.08 -0.84
CA PHE A 32 -13.82 -2.11 -1.55
C PHE A 32 -12.33 -2.37 -1.34
N ASP A 33 -11.97 -3.35 -0.52
CA ASP A 33 -10.59 -3.78 -0.27
C ASP A 33 -9.91 -4.39 -1.52
N CYS A 34 -10.69 -4.89 -2.48
CA CYS A 34 -10.18 -5.34 -3.79
C CYS A 34 -9.86 -4.18 -4.76
N ASN A 35 -10.30 -2.95 -4.47
CA ASN A 35 -10.10 -1.81 -5.36
C ASN A 35 -8.67 -1.27 -5.26
N VAL A 36 -7.94 -1.28 -6.38
CA VAL A 36 -6.53 -0.84 -6.43
C VAL A 36 -6.30 0.58 -5.89
N MET A 37 -7.26 1.50 -6.09
CA MET A 37 -7.16 2.88 -5.62
C MET A 37 -7.30 2.95 -4.10
N VAL A 38 -8.23 2.17 -3.52
CA VAL A 38 -8.42 2.09 -2.06
C VAL A 38 -7.21 1.40 -1.43
N GLY A 39 -6.76 0.27 -1.98
CA GLY A 39 -5.56 -0.43 -1.54
C GLY A 39 -4.32 0.46 -1.55
N THR A 40 -4.07 1.19 -2.63
CA THR A 40 -2.95 2.15 -2.72
C THR A 40 -3.03 3.24 -1.65
N ALA A 41 -4.22 3.79 -1.39
CA ALA A 41 -4.41 4.80 -0.35
C ALA A 41 -4.21 4.24 1.06
N LEU A 42 -4.59 2.98 1.30
CA LEU A 42 -4.33 2.27 2.55
C LEU A 42 -2.83 2.03 2.76
N LEU A 43 -2.08 1.68 1.71
CA LEU A 43 -0.62 1.53 1.78
C LEU A 43 0.07 2.84 2.21
N ASP A 44 -0.28 3.96 1.58
CA ASP A 44 0.25 5.29 1.93
C ASP A 44 -0.10 5.67 3.37
N MET A 45 -1.36 5.45 3.78
CA MET A 45 -1.83 5.73 5.13
C MET A 45 -1.08 4.92 6.20
N TYR A 46 -1.00 3.59 6.04
CA TYR A 46 -0.28 2.76 6.98
C TYR A 46 1.22 3.04 6.99
N GLY A 47 1.82 3.31 5.82
CA GLY A 47 3.24 3.65 5.70
C GLY A 47 3.59 4.94 6.46
N LYS A 48 2.83 6.03 6.24
CA LYS A 48 3.04 7.31 6.93
C LYS A 48 2.71 7.26 8.42
N CYS A 49 1.78 6.39 8.83
CA CYS A 49 1.50 6.14 10.25
C CYS A 49 2.51 5.18 10.93
N GLY A 50 3.55 4.70 10.23
CA GLY A 50 4.56 3.80 10.78
C GLY A 50 4.15 2.34 10.93
N GLU A 51 2.97 1.95 10.44
CA GLU A 51 2.39 0.61 10.59
C GLU A 51 2.68 -0.26 9.36
N ILE A 52 3.97 -0.40 9.03
CA ILE A 52 4.41 -1.03 7.79
C ILE A 52 3.99 -2.51 7.65
N ARG A 53 3.82 -3.21 8.78
CA ARG A 53 3.29 -4.59 8.79
C ARG A 53 1.85 -4.65 8.30
N SER A 54 1.05 -3.64 8.63
CA SER A 54 -0.34 -3.53 8.17
C SER A 54 -0.38 -3.16 6.68
N ALA A 55 0.50 -2.23 6.24
CA ALA A 55 0.67 -1.94 4.82
C ALA A 55 1.03 -3.21 4.02
N ARG A 56 1.99 -4.00 4.52
CA ARG A 56 2.38 -5.27 3.89
C ARG A 56 1.20 -6.24 3.74
N LYS A 57 0.39 -6.40 4.79
CA LYS A 57 -0.81 -7.25 4.72
C LYS A 57 -1.77 -6.75 3.64
N VAL A 58 -2.07 -5.45 3.61
CA VAL A 58 -2.92 -4.88 2.56
C VAL A 58 -2.35 -5.22 1.19
N PHE A 59 -1.06 -4.97 0.97
CA PHE A 59 -0.38 -5.27 -0.29
C PHE A 59 -0.52 -6.74 -0.70
N ASP A 60 -0.28 -7.67 0.22
CA ASP A 60 -0.35 -9.12 -0.04
C ASP A 60 -1.77 -9.59 -0.40
N TYR A 61 -2.81 -8.95 0.15
CA TYR A 61 -4.21 -9.26 -0.13
C TYR A 61 -4.79 -8.52 -1.36
N MET A 62 -4.05 -7.59 -1.97
CA MET A 62 -4.53 -6.92 -3.18
C MET A 62 -4.56 -7.91 -4.37
N PRO A 63 -5.73 -8.11 -5.02
CA PRO A 63 -5.86 -9.03 -6.15
C PRO A 63 -5.17 -8.48 -7.41
N GLU A 64 -5.11 -7.16 -7.56
CA GLU A 64 -4.41 -6.49 -8.63
C GLU A 64 -3.39 -5.49 -8.06
N ARG A 65 -2.16 -5.54 -8.57
CA ARG A 65 -1.06 -4.66 -8.19
C ARG A 65 -0.41 -4.10 -9.44
N ASN A 66 -0.40 -2.78 -9.55
CA ASN A 66 0.28 -2.06 -10.63
C ASN A 66 1.58 -1.40 -10.13
N VAL A 67 2.35 -0.81 -11.04
CA VAL A 67 3.62 -0.13 -10.72
C VAL A 67 3.47 0.90 -9.59
N ILE A 68 2.31 1.58 -9.49
CA ILE A 68 2.04 2.55 -8.42
C ILE A 68 1.96 1.85 -7.06
N THR A 69 1.26 0.70 -6.96
CA THR A 69 1.17 -0.06 -5.70
C THR A 69 2.54 -0.58 -5.23
N TRP A 70 3.38 -1.06 -6.15
CA TRP A 70 4.74 -1.50 -5.86
C TRP A 70 5.61 -0.35 -5.36
N ASN A 71 5.54 0.81 -6.02
CA ASN A 71 6.28 2.01 -5.63
C ASN A 71 5.85 2.57 -4.28
N ALA A 72 4.55 2.52 -3.98
CA ALA A 72 4.01 2.93 -2.68
C ALA A 72 4.56 2.04 -1.55
N MET A 73 4.54 0.71 -1.75
CA MET A 73 5.06 -0.22 -0.75
C MET A 73 6.58 -0.10 -0.57
N ARG A 74 7.34 0.07 -1.67
CA ARG A 74 8.78 0.31 -1.63
C ARG A 74 9.12 1.58 -0.84
N SER A 75 8.42 2.67 -1.12
CA SER A 75 8.61 3.95 -0.43
C SER A 75 8.31 3.84 1.06
N GLY A 76 7.21 3.17 1.43
CA GLY A 76 6.85 2.92 2.82
C GLY A 76 7.91 2.11 3.58
N LEU A 77 8.49 1.08 2.95
CA LEU A 77 9.55 0.27 3.55
C LEU A 77 10.87 1.05 3.70
N ALA A 78 11.25 1.82 2.68
CA ALA A 78 12.46 2.64 2.68
C ALA A 78 12.42 3.71 3.79
N MET A 79 11.28 4.39 3.96
CA MET A 79 11.09 5.39 5.03
C MET A 79 11.21 4.79 6.44
N GLN A 80 10.98 3.48 6.60
CA GLN A 80 11.03 2.79 7.88
C GLN A 80 12.38 2.05 8.10
N GLY A 81 13.36 2.24 7.21
CA GLY A 81 14.68 1.60 7.31
C GLY A 81 14.65 0.07 7.16
N LYS A 82 13.59 -0.49 6.56
CA LYS A 82 13.40 -1.94 6.36
C LYS A 82 13.99 -2.40 5.02
N GLY A 83 15.31 -2.22 4.86
CA GLY A 83 16.01 -2.49 3.59
C GLY A 83 15.98 -3.96 3.15
N ASP A 84 15.97 -4.90 4.09
CA ASP A 84 15.78 -6.33 3.88
C ASP A 84 14.44 -6.62 3.17
N MET A 85 13.36 -6.05 3.69
CA MET A 85 12.02 -6.21 3.12
C MET A 85 11.86 -5.56 1.74
N VAL A 86 12.66 -4.53 1.42
CA VAL A 86 12.66 -3.89 0.09
C VAL A 86 13.19 -4.85 -0.97
N LEU A 87 14.27 -5.59 -0.68
CA LEU A 87 14.86 -6.55 -1.60
C LEU A 87 13.91 -7.73 -1.86
N ASP A 88 13.26 -8.24 -0.81
CA ASP A 88 12.24 -9.30 -0.93
C ASP A 88 11.07 -8.85 -1.82
N LEU A 89 10.61 -7.61 -1.62
CA LEU A 89 9.52 -7.02 -2.41
C LEU A 89 9.94 -6.88 -3.88
N PHE A 90 11.17 -6.45 -4.16
CA PHE A 90 11.69 -6.35 -5.52
C PHE A 90 11.76 -7.72 -6.22
N GLY A 91 12.23 -8.75 -5.51
CA GLY A 91 12.22 -10.13 -6.03
C GLY A 91 10.81 -10.65 -6.31
N GLN A 92 9.81 -10.26 -5.50
CA GLN A 92 8.41 -10.58 -5.75
C GLN A 92 7.86 -9.84 -6.99
N MET A 93 8.20 -8.55 -7.14
CA MET A 93 7.79 -7.75 -8.30
C MET A 93 8.24 -8.39 -9.61
N ILE A 94 9.51 -8.79 -9.73
CA ILE A 94 10.06 -9.41 -10.95
C ILE A 94 9.34 -10.71 -11.33
N ARG A 95 8.83 -11.46 -10.34
CA ARG A 95 8.10 -12.71 -10.58
C ARG A 95 6.67 -12.48 -11.04
N GLU A 96 6.01 -11.44 -10.52
CA GLU A 96 4.60 -11.16 -10.79
C GLU A 96 4.40 -10.21 -11.98
N VAL A 97 5.25 -9.19 -12.08
CA VAL A 97 5.34 -8.27 -13.20
C VAL A 97 6.45 -8.83 -14.08
N LYS A 98 6.07 -9.59 -15.12
CA LYS A 98 7.01 -10.05 -16.15
C LYS A 98 7.76 -8.81 -16.64
N PRO A 99 9.08 -8.66 -16.41
CA PRO A 99 9.76 -7.42 -16.73
C PRO A 99 9.67 -7.21 -18.23
N ASP A 100 8.96 -6.18 -18.66
CA ASP A 100 9.25 -5.49 -19.90
C ASP A 100 10.70 -5.01 -19.78
N ASP A 101 11.51 -5.14 -20.84
CA ASP A 101 12.97 -4.98 -20.89
C ASP A 101 13.56 -3.63 -20.37
N VAL A 102 12.79 -2.77 -19.72
CA VAL A 102 13.16 -1.38 -19.47
C VAL A 102 12.66 -0.84 -18.13
N THR A 103 13.03 -1.41 -16.98
CA THR A 103 13.04 -0.59 -15.75
C THR A 103 14.05 -1.06 -14.69
N PHE A 104 15.29 -0.60 -14.82
CA PHE A 104 16.21 -0.43 -13.69
C PHE A 104 16.41 1.07 -13.47
N THR A 105 15.65 1.69 -12.56
CA THR A 105 15.93 3.02 -11.99
C THR A 105 15.32 3.20 -10.61
#